data_AF-A0AAD5SJY4-F1
#
_entry.id   AF-A0AAD5SJY4-F1
#
_cell.length_a   1.000
_cell.length_b   1.000
_cell.length_c   1.000
_cell.angle_alpha   90.00
_cell.angle_beta   90.00
_cell.angle_gamma   90.00
#
_symmetry.space_group_name_H-M   'P 1'
#
loop_
_entity.id
_entity.type
_entity.pdbx_description
1 polymer ?
#
loop_
_entity_poly.entity_id
_entity_poly.type
_entity_poly.pdbx_seq_one_letter_code
_entity_poly.pdbx_strand_id
1 'polypeptide(L)'
;MSVEEENLQAQRDELDVLGSIFGDDLVTETADSTTEQPTIVSLTFRLAPGTCTIRCHLPIDYPSTTPPFYELLPQGWELGDALRERLAEQLQGMFFPGEVVLFSWMSYLQEELVSLYGPYEEEPDIPPEDAEAELPSSPPPATKYSTAATPSQTKPADEEDDLDYRTFALPPGCPPIYTHPEPVIDRKSVFLAHTAPVKSVEEVKQVIQALYTNRKIGE
;
A
#
# COMPACT_ATOMS: atom_id res chain seq x y z
N MET A 1 30.70 21.86 13.72
CA MET A 1 30.47 20.41 13.70
C MET A 1 31.32 19.86 12.59
N SER A 2 31.94 18.72 12.80
CA SER A 2 32.62 18.00 11.73
C SER A 2 31.57 17.44 10.78
N VAL A 3 31.87 17.32 9.49
CA VAL A 3 30.93 16.75 8.49
C VAL A 3 30.42 15.37 8.92
N GLU A 4 31.29 14.61 9.59
CA GLU A 4 30.96 13.33 10.22
C GLU A 4 29.88 13.44 11.30
N GLU A 5 29.93 14.46 12.17
CA GLU A 5 28.91 14.68 13.21
C GLU A 5 27.57 15.10 12.60
N GLU A 6 27.61 15.89 11.52
CA GLU A 6 26.41 16.29 10.76
C GLU A 6 25.77 15.08 10.06
N ASN A 7 26.58 14.22 9.46
CA ASN A 7 26.14 12.95 8.86
C ASN A 7 25.46 12.05 9.89
N LEU A 8 26.12 11.82 11.03
CA LEU A 8 25.58 10.99 12.10
C LEU A 8 24.27 11.56 12.65
N GLN A 9 24.16 12.89 12.79
CA GLN A 9 22.91 13.52 13.20
C GLN A 9 21.81 13.32 12.15
N ALA A 10 22.10 13.52 10.87
CA ALA A 10 21.14 13.31 9.79
C ALA A 10 20.67 11.86 9.70
N GLN A 11 21.58 10.89 9.87
CA GLN A 11 21.25 9.47 9.96
C GLN A 11 20.29 9.19 11.12
N ARG A 12 20.57 9.72 12.32
CA ARG A 12 19.69 9.55 13.49
C ARG A 12 18.29 10.11 13.25
N ASP A 13 18.19 11.34 12.76
CA ASP A 13 16.91 11.98 12.46
C ASP A 13 16.13 11.17 11.41
N GLU A 14 16.79 10.69 10.36
CA GLU A 14 16.15 9.83 9.36
C GLU A 14 15.62 8.53 9.97
N LEU A 15 16.41 7.86 10.82
CA LEU A 15 15.99 6.61 11.45
C LEU A 15 14.84 6.78 12.44
N ASP A 16 14.79 7.89 13.16
CA ASP A 16 13.68 8.21 14.06
C ASP A 16 12.37 8.40 13.27
N VAL A 17 12.44 9.11 12.13
CA VAL A 17 11.31 9.26 11.21
C VAL A 17 10.88 7.91 10.65
N LEU A 18 11.84 7.09 10.17
CA LEU A 18 11.56 5.77 9.64
C LEU A 18 10.95 4.83 10.69
N GLY A 19 11.44 4.86 11.92
CA GLY A 19 10.87 4.10 13.03
C GLY A 19 9.43 4.53 13.33
N SER A 20 9.11 5.81 13.16
CA SER A 20 7.73 6.33 13.31
C SER A 20 6.80 5.92 12.17
N ILE A 21 7.34 5.75 10.95
CA ILE A 21 6.57 5.37 9.76
C ILE A 21 6.33 3.86 9.70
N PHE A 22 7.40 3.07 9.90
CA PHE A 22 7.39 1.63 9.70
C PHE A 22 7.23 0.84 11.00
N GLY A 23 7.42 1.47 12.17
CA GLY A 23 7.19 0.85 13.46
C GLY A 23 7.93 -0.47 13.63
N ASP A 24 7.15 -1.56 13.73
CA ASP A 24 7.65 -2.91 14.02
C ASP A 24 8.29 -3.60 12.80
N ASP A 25 8.01 -3.16 11.57
CA ASP A 25 8.59 -3.76 10.36
C ASP A 25 10.07 -3.31 10.15
N LEU A 26 10.50 -2.22 10.81
CA LEU A 26 11.86 -1.69 10.75
C LEU A 26 12.72 -2.23 11.90
N VAL A 27 13.83 -2.87 11.55
CA VAL A 27 14.82 -3.40 12.50
C VAL A 27 16.15 -2.69 12.28
N THR A 28 16.65 -2.02 13.31
CA THR A 28 17.97 -1.35 13.27
C THR A 28 19.00 -2.13 14.10
N GLU A 29 20.18 -2.39 13.53
CA GLU A 29 21.27 -3.12 14.18
C GLU A 29 22.56 -2.29 14.18
N THR A 30 23.35 -2.45 15.24
CA THR A 30 24.68 -1.85 15.39
C THR A 30 25.75 -2.88 15.02
N ALA A 31 26.55 -2.60 13.97
CA ALA A 31 27.61 -3.53 13.55
C ALA A 31 28.75 -3.64 14.57
N ASP A 32 29.01 -2.58 15.34
CA ASP A 32 30.07 -2.50 16.33
C ASP A 32 29.50 -2.16 17.70
N SER A 33 29.88 -2.94 18.73
CA SER A 33 29.49 -2.67 20.12
C SER A 33 30.11 -1.37 20.69
N THR A 34 31.04 -0.78 19.95
CA THR A 34 31.72 0.48 20.31
C THR A 34 30.93 1.71 19.88
N THR A 35 30.03 1.56 18.91
CA THR A 35 29.26 2.67 18.34
C THR A 35 27.82 2.59 18.84
N GLU A 36 27.33 3.67 19.47
CA GLU A 36 25.96 3.74 20.00
C GLU A 36 24.90 3.96 18.91
N GLN A 37 25.29 3.99 17.63
CA GLN A 37 24.40 4.31 16.51
C GLN A 37 24.23 3.12 15.58
N PRO A 38 22.98 2.79 15.19
CA PRO A 38 22.71 1.72 14.24
C PRO A 38 23.35 2.05 12.89
N THR A 39 24.15 1.11 12.39
CA THR A 39 24.80 1.21 11.08
C THR A 39 24.12 0.32 10.05
N ILE A 40 23.18 -0.53 10.48
CA ILE A 40 22.45 -1.45 9.64
C ILE A 40 20.96 -1.24 9.89
N VAL A 41 20.19 -1.15 8.81
CA VAL A 41 18.75 -0.90 8.83
C VAL A 41 18.10 -1.92 7.93
N SER A 42 17.21 -2.73 8.50
CA SER A 42 16.51 -3.78 7.78
C SER A 42 15.01 -3.50 7.79
N LEU A 43 14.35 -3.55 6.64
CA LEU A 43 12.91 -3.40 6.51
C LEU A 43 12.35 -4.61 5.77
N THR A 44 11.29 -5.22 6.31
CA THR A 44 10.69 -6.42 5.72
C THR A 44 9.37 -6.08 5.02
N PHE A 45 9.27 -6.41 3.74
CA PHE A 45 8.06 -6.28 2.93
C PHE A 45 7.34 -7.63 2.83
N ARG A 46 6.02 -7.63 2.99
CA ARG A 46 5.16 -8.81 2.77
C ARG A 46 4.60 -8.76 1.35
N LEU A 47 4.91 -9.77 0.54
CA LEU A 47 4.49 -9.89 -0.86
C LEU A 47 3.75 -11.22 -1.06
N ALA A 48 3.00 -11.37 -2.14
CA ALA A 48 2.29 -12.63 -2.43
C ALA A 48 3.20 -13.88 -2.50
N PRO A 49 4.39 -13.86 -3.15
CA PRO A 49 5.27 -15.05 -3.19
C PRO A 49 6.02 -15.30 -1.88
N GLY A 50 6.03 -14.36 -0.93
CA GLY A 50 6.78 -14.45 0.31
C GLY A 50 7.19 -13.09 0.85
N THR A 51 8.06 -13.06 1.86
CA THR A 51 8.60 -11.81 2.40
C THR A 51 9.92 -11.45 1.72
N CYS A 52 10.24 -10.16 1.66
CA CYS A 52 11.52 -9.67 1.18
C CYS A 52 12.04 -8.62 2.14
N THR A 53 13.24 -8.83 2.67
CA THR A 53 13.88 -7.88 3.57
C THR A 53 14.93 -7.09 2.81
N ILE A 54 14.81 -5.77 2.79
CA ILE A 54 15.93 -4.91 2.40
C ILE A 54 16.81 -4.65 3.62
N ARG A 55 18.11 -4.86 3.49
CA ARG A 55 19.12 -4.53 4.48
C ARG A 55 20.04 -3.44 3.94
N CYS A 56 19.98 -2.27 4.54
CA CYS A 56 20.81 -1.11 4.24
C CYS A 56 21.95 -0.97 5.25
N HIS A 57 23.18 -0.77 4.80
CA HIS A 57 24.35 -0.43 5.59
C HIS A 57 24.69 1.04 5.37
N LEU A 58 24.75 1.80 6.45
CA LEU A 58 24.98 3.24 6.46
C LEU A 58 26.48 3.51 6.69
N PRO A 59 27.22 4.01 5.70
CA PRO A 59 28.60 4.43 5.90
C PRO A 59 28.66 5.75 6.69
N ILE A 60 29.81 6.04 7.29
CA ILE A 60 30.04 7.27 8.06
C ILE A 60 29.97 8.55 7.19
N ASP A 61 30.19 8.39 5.89
CA ASP A 61 30.13 9.46 4.90
C ASP A 61 28.71 9.72 4.33
N TYR A 62 27.71 8.93 4.70
CA TYR A 62 26.30 9.15 4.33
C TYR A 62 25.63 10.14 5.28
N PRO A 63 24.78 11.08 4.80
CA PRO A 63 24.38 11.32 3.43
C PRO A 63 25.32 12.21 2.61
N SER A 64 26.34 12.83 3.21
CA SER A 64 27.15 13.87 2.54
C SER A 64 27.82 13.45 1.23
N THR A 65 28.39 12.25 1.15
CA THR A 65 29.29 11.88 0.03
C THR A 65 28.90 10.59 -0.66
N THR A 66 28.40 9.60 0.09
CA THR A 66 28.13 8.25 -0.43
C THR A 66 26.74 7.77 -0.05
N PRO A 67 26.02 7.07 -0.94
CA PRO A 67 24.74 6.43 -0.60
C PRO A 67 24.93 5.26 0.36
N PRO A 68 23.85 4.79 1.01
CA PRO A 68 23.88 3.55 1.78
C PRO A 68 24.04 2.34 0.85
N PHE A 69 24.67 1.28 1.34
CA PHE A 69 24.74 0.01 0.60
C PHE A 69 23.51 -0.81 0.92
N TYR A 70 22.78 -1.31 -0.07
CA TYR A 70 21.59 -2.12 0.17
C TYR A 70 21.77 -3.57 -0.31
N GLU A 71 21.08 -4.48 0.36
CA GLU A 71 21.00 -5.90 0.03
C GLU A 71 19.53 -6.34 0.08
N LEU A 72 19.03 -6.98 -0.98
CA LEU A 72 17.68 -7.55 -1.00
C LEU A 72 17.76 -9.04 -0.66
N LEU A 73 17.06 -9.43 0.40
CA LEU A 73 17.01 -10.78 0.96
C LEU A 73 15.59 -11.32 0.86
N PRO A 74 15.20 -11.94 -0.28
CA PRO A 74 13.91 -12.63 -0.37
C PRO A 74 13.90 -13.90 0.49
N GLN A 75 12.79 -14.16 1.18
CA GLN A 75 12.60 -15.37 1.97
C GLN A 75 11.62 -16.31 1.28
N GLY A 76 12.13 -17.46 0.83
CA GLY A 76 11.32 -18.50 0.17
C GLY A 76 11.11 -18.31 -1.33
N TRP A 77 11.75 -17.29 -1.93
CA TRP A 77 11.69 -17.02 -3.36
C TRP A 77 12.98 -16.30 -3.83
N GLU A 78 13.14 -16.10 -5.14
CA GLU A 78 14.34 -15.47 -5.72
C GLU A 78 13.97 -14.23 -6.54
N LEU A 79 14.75 -13.16 -6.40
CA LEU A 79 14.69 -12.00 -7.30
C LEU A 79 15.61 -12.24 -8.49
N GLY A 80 15.08 -12.11 -9.70
CA GLY A 80 15.89 -12.22 -10.92
C GLY A 80 16.95 -11.11 -11.00
N ASP A 81 18.15 -11.45 -11.48
CA ASP A 81 19.27 -10.50 -11.56
C ASP A 81 18.94 -9.24 -12.39
N ALA A 82 18.15 -9.37 -13.45
CA ALA A 82 17.70 -8.23 -14.26
C ALA A 82 16.87 -7.22 -13.46
N LEU A 83 16.02 -7.69 -12.54
CA LEU A 83 15.26 -6.81 -11.66
C LEU A 83 16.18 -6.14 -10.63
N ARG A 84 17.13 -6.90 -10.07
CA ARG A 84 18.10 -6.37 -9.09
C ARG A 84 18.97 -5.28 -9.69
N GLU A 85 19.44 -5.46 -10.92
CA GLU A 85 20.19 -4.46 -11.67
C GLU A 85 19.35 -3.21 -11.94
N ARG A 86 18.10 -3.38 -12.41
CA ARG A 86 17.18 -2.27 -12.63
C ARG A 86 16.92 -1.47 -11.36
N LEU A 87 16.68 -2.15 -10.23
CA LEU A 87 16.48 -1.52 -8.94
C LEU A 87 17.76 -0.78 -8.49
N ALA A 88 18.94 -1.35 -8.73
CA ALA A 88 20.21 -0.70 -8.42
C ALA A 88 20.38 0.64 -9.12
N GLU A 89 20.13 0.66 -10.43
CA GLU A 89 20.23 1.87 -11.23
C GLU A 89 19.25 2.95 -10.75
N GLN A 90 18.02 2.55 -10.40
CA GLN A 90 17.00 3.48 -9.90
C GLN A 90 17.36 4.02 -8.52
N LEU A 91 17.69 3.16 -7.55
CA LEU A 91 18.07 3.59 -6.20
C LEU A 91 19.29 4.50 -6.20
N GLN A 92 20.30 4.18 -7.02
CA GLN A 92 21.47 5.02 -7.18
C GLN A 92 21.13 6.37 -7.83
N GLY A 93 20.22 6.40 -8.79
CA GLY A 93 19.73 7.63 -9.42
C GLY A 93 18.92 8.54 -8.49
N MET A 94 18.35 7.99 -7.42
CA MET A 94 17.60 8.75 -6.40
C MET A 94 18.52 9.43 -5.37
N PHE A 95 19.81 9.09 -5.32
CA PHE A 95 20.73 9.64 -4.33
C PHE A 95 21.36 10.96 -4.77
N PHE A 96 21.23 11.96 -3.90
CA PHE A 96 21.90 13.25 -4.02
C PHE A 96 22.82 13.47 -2.80
N PRO A 97 24.10 13.86 -3.02
CA PRO A 97 25.03 14.13 -1.92
C PRO A 97 24.49 15.20 -0.96
N GLY A 98 24.44 14.87 0.32
CA GLY A 98 23.89 15.70 1.39
C GLY A 98 22.41 15.47 1.69
N GLU A 99 21.71 14.64 0.91
CA GLU A 99 20.32 14.28 1.15
C GLU A 99 20.17 12.82 1.59
N VAL A 100 19.23 12.62 2.51
CA VAL A 100 18.86 11.30 3.02
C VAL A 100 17.88 10.61 2.06
N VAL A 101 18.00 9.28 1.91
CA VAL A 101 17.31 8.52 0.84
C VAL A 101 16.67 7.23 1.28
N LEU A 102 16.83 6.79 2.53
CA LEU A 102 16.33 5.50 2.97
C LEU A 102 14.81 5.42 2.84
N PHE A 103 14.07 6.46 3.25
CA PHE A 103 12.62 6.49 3.06
C PHE A 103 12.23 6.36 1.59
N SER A 104 12.85 7.16 0.73
CA SER A 104 12.61 7.15 -0.71
C SER A 104 12.89 5.78 -1.32
N TRP A 105 13.99 5.14 -0.92
CA TRP A 105 14.36 3.79 -1.33
C TRP A 105 13.35 2.75 -0.87
N MET A 106 12.97 2.79 0.40
CA MET A 106 12.01 1.85 1.00
C MET A 106 10.64 1.97 0.33
N SER A 107 10.13 3.19 0.15
CA SER A 107 8.84 3.41 -0.52
C SER A 107 8.86 2.98 -1.98
N TYR A 108 9.92 3.33 -2.72
CA TYR A 108 10.05 2.92 -4.12
C TYR A 108 10.11 1.40 -4.26
N LEU A 109 10.91 0.73 -3.42
CA LEU A 109 11.01 -0.74 -3.44
C LEU A 109 9.70 -1.39 -3.03
N GLN A 110 9.01 -0.88 -2.02
CA GLN A 110 7.72 -1.39 -1.62
C GLN A 110 6.73 -1.32 -2.78
N GLU A 111 6.61 -0.17 -3.44
CA GLU A 111 5.70 0.03 -4.57
C GLU A 111 6.07 -0.90 -5.74
N GLU A 112 7.35 -0.93 -6.12
CA GLU A 112 7.82 -1.72 -7.26
C GLU A 112 7.68 -3.23 -7.02
N LEU A 113 8.02 -3.71 -5.82
CA LEU A 113 7.89 -5.12 -5.45
C LEU A 113 6.41 -5.53 -5.35
N VAL A 114 5.56 -4.72 -4.73
CA VAL A 114 4.11 -4.97 -4.66
C VAL A 114 3.48 -4.93 -6.05
N SER A 115 3.94 -4.03 -6.92
CA SER A 115 3.46 -3.95 -8.31
C SER A 115 3.82 -5.19 -9.12
N LEU A 116 5.03 -5.74 -8.95
CA LEU A 116 5.50 -6.90 -9.68
C LEU A 116 4.93 -8.22 -9.16
N TYR A 117 4.84 -8.37 -7.84
CA TYR A 117 4.53 -9.64 -7.19
C TYR A 117 3.14 -9.69 -6.55
N GLY A 118 2.44 -8.56 -6.48
CA GLY A 118 1.14 -8.43 -5.82
C GLY A 118 1.25 -8.19 -4.31
N PRO A 119 0.24 -7.56 -3.70
CA PRO A 119 0.16 -7.43 -2.26
C PRO A 119 0.00 -8.81 -1.60
N TYR A 120 0.51 -8.96 -0.39
CA TYR A 120 0.19 -10.12 0.44
C TYR A 120 -1.29 -10.06 0.83
N GLU A 121 -2.11 -10.96 0.31
CA GLU A 121 -3.46 -11.21 0.81
C GLU A 121 -3.36 -12.16 2.00
N GLU A 122 -3.57 -11.63 3.20
CA GLU A 122 -3.80 -12.46 4.37
C GLU A 122 -5.16 -13.14 4.15
N GLU A 123 -5.17 -14.43 3.80
CA GLU A 123 -6.44 -15.18 3.72
C GLU A 123 -7.15 -15.00 5.07
N PRO A 124 -8.42 -14.55 5.11
CA PRO A 124 -9.13 -14.48 6.38
C PRO A 124 -9.15 -15.88 6.97
N ASP A 125 -8.64 -16.01 8.21
CA ASP A 125 -8.76 -17.20 9.03
C ASP A 125 -10.25 -17.57 9.10
N ILE A 126 -10.68 -18.45 8.20
CA ILE A 126 -11.98 -19.11 8.30
C ILE A 126 -11.70 -20.20 9.33
N PRO A 127 -12.17 -20.08 10.59
CA PRO A 127 -12.04 -21.17 11.53
C PRO A 127 -12.68 -22.40 10.89
N PRO A 128 -12.02 -23.57 10.91
CA PRO A 128 -12.60 -24.80 10.39
C PRO A 128 -13.78 -25.18 11.30
N GLU A 129 -14.98 -24.72 10.95
CA GLU A 129 -16.23 -25.21 11.52
C GLU A 129 -16.55 -26.55 10.85
N ASP A 130 -15.83 -27.58 11.28
CA ASP A 130 -16.23 -28.97 11.07
C ASP A 130 -16.81 -29.49 12.39
N ALA A 131 -18.14 -29.57 12.46
CA ALA A 131 -18.84 -30.44 13.39
C ALA A 131 -20.24 -30.75 12.83
N GLU A 132 -20.29 -31.86 12.10
CA GLU A 132 -21.47 -32.62 11.69
C GLU A 132 -22.58 -32.70 12.76
N ALA A 133 -23.86 -32.55 12.35
CA ALA A 133 -24.99 -33.32 12.91
C ALA A 133 -26.29 -33.13 12.10
N GLU A 134 -26.51 -34.05 11.17
CA GLU A 134 -27.75 -34.80 10.90
C GLU A 134 -29.15 -34.12 11.07
N LEU A 135 -29.90 -34.10 9.97
CA LEU A 135 -31.37 -34.00 9.94
C LEU A 135 -32.01 -35.19 10.71
N PRO A 136 -33.10 -34.98 11.47
CA PRO A 136 -34.37 -35.55 11.00
C PRO A 136 -35.63 -34.70 11.26
N SER A 137 -36.46 -34.68 10.21
CA SER A 137 -37.93 -34.57 10.12
C SER A 137 -38.80 -34.48 11.39
N SER A 138 -39.64 -33.42 11.49
CA SER A 138 -41.13 -33.47 11.48
C SER A 138 -41.79 -32.24 12.21
N PRO A 139 -42.93 -31.68 11.74
CA PRO A 139 -43.65 -30.51 12.30
C PRO A 139 -44.91 -30.94 13.14
N PRO A 140 -45.95 -30.11 13.49
CA PRO A 140 -46.21 -28.68 13.82
C PRO A 140 -46.91 -28.58 15.24
N PRO A 141 -47.88 -27.69 15.64
CA PRO A 141 -48.43 -26.41 15.11
C PRO A 141 -48.67 -25.24 16.12
N ALA A 142 -48.78 -24.03 15.52
CA ALA A 142 -49.53 -22.80 15.85
C ALA A 142 -50.23 -22.59 17.22
N THR A 143 -50.11 -21.37 17.79
CA THR A 143 -51.17 -20.53 18.44
C THR A 143 -50.59 -19.10 18.66
N LYS A 144 -50.82 -18.07 17.85
CA LYS A 144 -51.92 -17.07 17.74
C LYS A 144 -52.19 -16.16 18.97
N TYR A 145 -52.16 -14.83 18.70
CA TYR A 145 -52.69 -13.65 19.44
C TYR A 145 -51.89 -13.23 20.70
N SER A 146 -51.73 -11.95 21.10
CA SER A 146 -52.39 -10.66 20.85
C SER A 146 -51.45 -9.58 21.49
N THR A 147 -51.06 -8.45 20.90
CA THR A 147 -51.80 -7.17 20.65
C THR A 147 -51.22 -6.01 21.49
N ALA A 148 -51.11 -4.84 20.83
CA ALA A 148 -50.89 -3.46 21.31
C ALA A 148 -49.45 -3.07 21.74
N ALA A 149 -48.82 -1.98 21.28
CA ALA A 149 -49.36 -0.72 20.75
C ALA A 149 -48.42 -0.05 19.70
N THR A 150 -49.06 0.50 18.67
CA THR A 150 -48.62 1.45 17.60
C THR A 150 -48.73 2.90 18.17
N PRO A 151 -48.17 4.02 17.62
CA PRO A 151 -48.00 4.32 16.18
C PRO A 151 -46.74 5.09 15.70
N SER A 152 -46.25 4.70 14.50
CA SER A 152 -46.16 5.48 13.25
C SER A 152 -44.94 6.42 13.15
N GLN A 153 -44.17 6.55 12.07
CA GLN A 153 -44.32 6.50 10.60
C GLN A 153 -42.84 6.59 10.08
N THR A 154 -42.31 5.98 9.01
CA THR A 154 -42.78 5.84 7.62
C THR A 154 -41.87 4.81 6.89
N LYS A 155 -42.48 4.03 6.00
CA LYS A 155 -41.91 3.15 4.94
C LYS A 155 -41.29 3.97 3.77
N PRO A 156 -40.91 3.39 2.61
CA PRO A 156 -40.12 2.19 2.24
C PRO A 156 -39.09 2.56 1.11
N ALA A 157 -38.71 1.59 0.27
CA ALA A 157 -38.00 1.68 -1.03
C ALA A 157 -36.49 1.38 -0.93
N ASP A 158 -36.02 0.28 -1.51
CA ASP A 158 -35.39 0.23 -2.86
C ASP A 158 -34.18 1.18 -2.84
N GLU A 159 -32.93 0.74 -2.95
CA GLU A 159 -32.35 0.09 -4.12
C GLU A 159 -31.06 -0.65 -3.71
N GLU A 160 -30.87 -1.83 -4.26
CA GLU A 160 -29.55 -2.39 -4.52
C GLU A 160 -28.86 -1.43 -5.52
N ASP A 161 -28.19 -0.38 -5.04
CA ASP A 161 -27.37 0.49 -5.90
C ASP A 161 -26.05 -0.25 -6.19
N ASP A 162 -26.14 -1.06 -7.24
CA ASP A 162 -25.04 -1.62 -8.03
C ASP A 162 -24.06 -0.48 -8.37
N LEU A 163 -23.07 -0.27 -7.50
CA LEU A 163 -22.09 0.82 -7.61
C LEU A 163 -21.06 0.48 -8.69
N ASP A 164 -21.46 0.61 -9.94
CA ASP A 164 -20.60 0.44 -11.12
C ASP A 164 -19.73 1.68 -11.35
N TYR A 165 -18.81 1.97 -10.42
CA TYR A 165 -17.76 2.98 -10.60
C TYR A 165 -16.66 2.53 -11.57
N ARG A 166 -16.78 1.31 -12.13
CA ARG A 166 -15.68 0.58 -12.77
C ARG A 166 -15.60 0.73 -14.28
N THR A 167 -16.64 1.24 -14.95
CA THR A 167 -16.70 1.20 -16.42
C THR A 167 -16.84 2.60 -17.02
N PHE A 168 -15.70 3.24 -17.29
CA PHE A 168 -15.67 4.40 -18.18
C PHE A 168 -15.82 3.92 -19.62
N ALA A 169 -16.84 4.39 -20.33
CA ALA A 169 -16.92 4.24 -21.78
C ALA A 169 -15.87 5.15 -22.45
N LEU A 170 -14.67 4.61 -22.65
CA LEU A 170 -13.53 5.34 -23.19
C LEU A 170 -13.67 5.52 -24.72
N PRO A 171 -13.61 6.76 -25.24
CA PRO A 171 -13.52 7.04 -26.67
C PRO A 171 -12.28 6.38 -27.33
N PRO A 172 -12.31 6.12 -28.66
CA PRO A 172 -11.15 5.60 -29.38
C PRO A 172 -10.01 6.63 -29.36
N GLY A 173 -8.90 6.30 -28.70
CA GLY A 173 -7.74 7.17 -28.53
C GLY A 173 -7.52 7.70 -27.10
N CYS A 174 -8.43 7.39 -26.16
CA CYS A 174 -8.25 7.73 -24.76
C CYS A 174 -7.35 6.74 -24.03
N PRO A 175 -6.40 7.21 -23.20
CA PRO A 175 -5.63 6.32 -22.34
C PRO A 175 -6.54 5.70 -21.25
N PRO A 176 -6.18 4.51 -20.75
CA PRO A 176 -6.98 3.80 -19.74
C PRO A 176 -7.07 4.62 -18.44
N ILE A 177 -8.28 4.73 -17.91
CA ILE A 177 -8.55 5.33 -16.61
C ILE A 177 -8.62 4.19 -15.58
N TYR A 178 -7.74 4.25 -14.59
CA TYR A 178 -7.68 3.31 -13.47
C TYR A 178 -8.38 3.92 -12.27
N THR A 179 -9.38 3.22 -11.75
CA THR A 179 -10.06 3.60 -10.51
C THR A 179 -9.48 2.81 -9.35
N HIS A 180 -9.14 3.49 -8.26
CA HIS A 180 -8.68 2.80 -7.06
C HIS A 180 -9.81 1.89 -6.52
N PRO A 181 -9.53 0.64 -6.15
CA PRO A 181 -10.57 -0.31 -5.74
C PRO A 181 -11.18 0.02 -4.38
N GLU A 182 -10.41 0.67 -3.50
CA GLU A 182 -10.85 1.02 -2.14
C GLU A 182 -11.10 2.53 -2.01
N PRO A 183 -12.32 2.98 -1.70
CA PRO A 183 -12.58 4.39 -1.47
C PRO A 183 -12.03 4.83 -0.11
N VAL A 184 -11.37 5.99 -0.08
CA VAL A 184 -10.90 6.61 1.16
C VAL A 184 -12.07 7.34 1.83
N ILE A 185 -12.34 7.07 3.11
CA ILE A 185 -13.47 7.68 3.84
C ILE A 185 -12.93 8.63 4.91
N ASP A 186 -13.25 9.92 4.81
CA ASP A 186 -12.97 10.92 5.85
C ASP A 186 -14.24 11.64 6.27
N ARG A 187 -14.59 11.57 7.56
CA ARG A 187 -15.73 12.29 8.16
C ARG A 187 -17.04 12.16 7.38
N LYS A 188 -17.41 10.94 6.96
CA LYS A 188 -18.57 10.61 6.10
C LYS A 188 -18.47 11.07 4.64
N SER A 189 -17.36 11.68 4.25
CA SER A 189 -17.01 11.94 2.86
C SER A 189 -16.33 10.70 2.30
N VAL A 190 -16.69 10.30 1.10
CA VAL A 190 -16.12 9.15 0.39
C VAL A 190 -15.34 9.68 -0.80
N PHE A 191 -14.05 9.36 -0.88
CA PHE A 191 -13.14 9.80 -1.93
C PHE A 191 -12.71 8.61 -2.77
N LEU A 192 -12.85 8.73 -4.09
CA LEU A 192 -12.44 7.71 -5.04
C LEU A 192 -11.46 8.32 -6.05
N ALA A 193 -10.23 7.81 -6.04
CA ALA A 193 -9.18 8.28 -6.94
C ALA A 193 -9.30 7.64 -8.33
N HIS A 194 -9.16 8.48 -9.36
CA HIS A 194 -9.11 8.07 -10.76
C HIS A 194 -7.79 8.56 -11.37
N THR A 195 -7.01 7.66 -11.96
CA THR A 195 -5.70 7.98 -12.53
C THR A 195 -5.62 7.53 -13.98
N ALA A 196 -4.89 8.26 -14.82
CA ALA A 196 -4.68 7.89 -16.22
C ALA A 196 -3.29 8.35 -16.70
N PRO A 197 -2.52 7.50 -17.41
CA PRO A 197 -1.24 7.90 -17.98
C PRO A 197 -1.47 8.75 -19.23
N VAL A 198 -1.00 10.00 -19.22
CA VAL A 198 -1.16 10.95 -20.33
C VAL A 198 0.20 11.44 -20.83
N LYS A 199 0.37 11.56 -22.14
CA LYS A 199 1.60 12.01 -22.81
C LYS A 199 1.42 13.33 -23.56
N SER A 200 0.20 13.86 -23.64
CA SER A 200 -0.12 15.11 -24.33
C SER A 200 -1.36 15.80 -23.76
N VAL A 201 -1.44 17.13 -23.94
CA VAL A 201 -2.57 17.95 -23.44
C VAL A 201 -3.90 17.54 -24.09
N GLU A 202 -3.85 17.02 -25.31
CA GLU A 202 -5.02 16.47 -26.01
C GLU A 202 -5.57 15.20 -25.33
N GLU A 203 -4.72 14.34 -24.76
CA GLU A 203 -5.16 13.16 -24.01
C GLU A 203 -5.77 13.57 -22.67
N VAL A 204 -5.22 14.59 -22.01
CA VAL A 204 -5.79 15.14 -20.76
C VAL A 204 -7.23 15.60 -20.97
N LYS A 205 -7.50 16.34 -22.06
CA LYS A 205 -8.86 16.81 -22.39
C LYS A 205 -9.82 15.65 -22.63
N GLN A 206 -9.34 14.61 -23.29
CA GLN A 206 -10.11 13.40 -23.58
C GLN A 206 -10.44 12.59 -22.32
N VAL A 207 -9.47 12.41 -21.42
CA VAL A 207 -9.66 11.75 -20.11
C VAL A 207 -10.65 12.52 -19.26
N ILE A 208 -10.48 13.84 -19.15
CA ILE A 208 -11.39 14.71 -18.38
C ILE A 208 -12.81 14.63 -18.93
N GLN A 209 -12.99 14.67 -20.25
CA GLN A 209 -14.30 14.52 -20.88
C GLN A 209 -14.94 13.14 -20.61
N ALA A 210 -14.14 12.08 -20.61
CA ALA A 210 -14.59 10.73 -20.25
C ALA A 210 -14.99 10.64 -18.76
N LEU A 211 -14.23 11.25 -17.85
CA LEU A 211 -14.55 11.34 -16.43
C LEU A 211 -15.87 12.09 -16.20
N TYR A 212 -16.08 13.21 -16.89
CA TYR A 212 -17.32 14.00 -16.82
C TYR A 212 -18.54 13.33 -17.44
N THR A 213 -18.36 12.25 -18.20
CA THR A 213 -19.49 11.44 -18.67
C THR A 213 -20.14 10.67 -17.51
N ASN A 214 -19.39 10.42 -16.43
CA ASN A 214 -19.93 9.82 -15.22
C ASN A 214 -20.66 10.90 -14.38
N ARG A 215 -21.97 10.72 -14.18
CA ARG A 215 -22.81 11.69 -13.45
C ARG A 215 -22.33 11.95 -12.02
N LYS A 216 -21.68 10.99 -11.36
CA LYS A 216 -21.15 11.16 -9.99
C LYS A 216 -19.87 12.02 -9.94
N ILE A 217 -19.24 12.30 -11.08
CA ILE A 217 -17.98 13.08 -11.17
C ILE A 217 -18.23 14.48 -11.78
N GLY A 218 -19.27 14.63 -12.60
CA GLY A 218 -19.57 15.88 -13.32
C GLY A 218 -20.64 16.79 -12.74
N GLU A 219 -21.10 16.56 -11.51
CA GLU A 219 -21.93 17.52 -10.76
C GLU A 219 -21.09 18.47 -9.88
#